data_AF-A0A812XI78-F1
#
_entry.id   AF-A0A812XI78-F1
#
_cell.length_a   1.000
_cell.length_b   1.000
_cell.length_c   1.000
_cell.angle_alpha   90.00
_cell.angle_beta   90.00
_cell.angle_gamma   90.00
#
_symmetry.space_group_name_H-M   'P 1'
#
loop_
_entity.id
_entity.type
_entity.pdbx_description
1 polymer ?
#
loop_
_entity_poly.entity_id
_entity_poly.type
_entity_poly.pdbx_seq_one_letter_code
_entity_poly.pdbx_strand_id
1 'polypeptide(L)'
;MEYSYAYAPHGTGVFSCLPKGCEAHVYKFSFDMGATAKSVLDVDEILESMKESWRGIEYDRRRRNCCLFCKTLLEKLGVGPVPDLAAWDDMVNV
;
A
#
# COMPACT_ATOMS: atom_id res chain seq x y z
N MET A 1 -3.21 2.13 -10.59
CA MET A 1 -1.76 2.06 -10.30
C MET A 1 -1.55 1.22 -9.05
N GLU A 2 -0.44 0.50 -8.94
CA GLU A 2 -0.01 -0.15 -7.70
C GLU A 2 1.10 0.69 -7.05
N TYR A 3 1.04 0.88 -5.73
CA TYR A 3 2.01 1.63 -4.95
C TYR A 3 2.58 0.76 -3.83
N SER A 4 3.88 0.87 -3.58
CA SER A 4 4.55 0.13 -2.51
C SER A 4 5.76 0.93 -1.99
N TYR A 5 6.43 0.40 -0.96
CA TYR A 5 7.57 1.05 -0.30
C TYR A 5 8.74 0.07 -0.15
N ALA A 6 9.93 0.49 -0.57
CA ALA A 6 11.16 -0.29 -0.51
C ALA A 6 12.37 0.58 -0.15
N TYR A 7 13.51 -0.08 0.10
CA TYR A 7 14.78 0.62 0.26
C TYR A 7 15.16 1.35 -1.03
N ALA A 8 15.55 2.62 -0.87
CA ALA A 8 16.19 3.40 -1.92
C ALA A 8 17.32 4.22 -1.29
N PRO A 9 18.54 4.25 -1.88
CA PRO A 9 19.68 4.95 -1.30
C PRO A 9 19.50 6.48 -1.26
N HIS A 10 18.61 7.01 -2.09
CA HIS A 10 18.28 8.43 -2.15
C HIS A 10 16.78 8.63 -2.35
N GLY A 11 16.26 9.77 -1.87
CA GLY A 11 14.87 10.17 -2.06
C GLY A 11 13.85 9.35 -1.26
N THR A 12 12.64 9.26 -1.81
CA THR A 12 11.55 8.44 -1.26
C THR A 12 11.79 6.95 -1.54
N GLY A 13 11.29 6.09 -0.66
CA GLY A 13 11.21 4.65 -0.93
C GLY A 13 9.90 4.25 -1.59
N VAL A 14 8.97 5.19 -1.76
CA VAL A 14 7.66 4.93 -2.35
C VAL A 14 7.82 4.86 -3.86
N PHE A 15 7.34 3.78 -4.46
CA PHE A 15 7.38 3.56 -5.90
C PHE A 15 6.02 3.07 -6.40
N SER A 16 5.84 3.10 -7.72
CA SER A 16 4.66 2.57 -8.37
C SER A 16 5.00 1.68 -9.56
N CYS A 17 4.08 0.79 -9.90
CA CYS A 17 4.15 -0.05 -11.08
C CYS A 17 2.74 -0.30 -11.63
N LEU A 18 2.67 -1.04 -12.74
CA LEU A 18 1.41 -1.59 -13.21
C LEU A 18 0.84 -2.53 -12.14
N PRO A 19 -0.49 -2.53 -11.91
CA PRO A 19 -1.11 -3.45 -10.97
C PRO A 19 -0.71 -4.91 -11.22
N LYS A 20 -0.37 -5.61 -10.13
CA LYS A 20 0.04 -7.03 -10.13
C LYS A 20 1.40 -7.27 -10.79
N GLY A 21 2.16 -6.20 -11.04
CA GLY A 21 3.41 -6.21 -11.81
C GLY A 21 4.65 -5.84 -11.00
N CYS A 22 4.59 -5.84 -9.67
CA CYS A 22 5.75 -5.54 -8.83
C CYS A 22 6.82 -6.65 -8.97
N GLU A 23 7.98 -6.35 -9.56
CA GLU A 23 9.04 -7.35 -9.78
C GLU A 23 9.60 -7.96 -8.47
N ALA A 24 9.50 -7.23 -7.36
CA ALA A 24 9.96 -7.70 -6.06
C ALA A 24 9.03 -8.74 -5.41
N HIS A 25 7.80 -8.91 -5.91
CA HIS A 25 6.78 -9.78 -5.30
C HIS A 25 5.96 -10.54 -6.35
N VAL A 26 5.66 -11.81 -6.08
CA VAL A 26 4.72 -12.58 -6.92
C VAL A 26 3.30 -12.30 -6.44
N TYR A 27 2.49 -11.67 -7.30
CA TYR A 27 1.07 -11.46 -7.05
C TYR A 27 0.34 -12.80 -6.87
N LYS A 28 -0.57 -12.88 -5.88
CA LYS A 28 -1.42 -14.05 -5.65
C LYS A 28 -2.89 -13.74 -5.85
N PHE A 29 -3.38 -12.70 -5.19
CA PHE A 29 -4.79 -12.28 -5.22
C PHE A 29 -4.91 -10.83 -4.78
N SER A 30 -6.12 -10.28 -4.86
CA SER A 30 -6.47 -8.91 -4.46
C SER A 30 -7.75 -8.92 -3.66
N PHE A 31 -7.82 -8.10 -2.61
CA PHE A 31 -9.07 -7.78 -1.92
C PHE A 31 -9.64 -6.48 -2.46
N ASP A 32 -10.97 -6.46 -2.64
CA ASP A 32 -11.67 -5.21 -2.84
C ASP A 32 -11.85 -4.50 -1.48
N MET A 33 -11.27 -3.32 -1.36
CA MET A 33 -11.35 -2.47 -0.16
C MET A 33 -12.55 -1.52 -0.20
N GLY A 34 -13.32 -1.52 -1.30
CA GLY A 34 -14.40 -0.57 -1.54
C GLY A 34 -13.91 0.75 -2.15
N ALA A 35 -14.81 1.73 -2.18
CA ALA A 35 -14.55 3.04 -2.77
C ALA A 35 -14.09 4.06 -1.71
N THR A 36 -13.16 4.92 -2.10
CA THR A 36 -12.83 6.11 -1.32
C THR A 36 -13.72 7.28 -1.71
N ALA A 37 -14.07 8.13 -0.75
CA ALA A 37 -14.73 9.41 -1.00
C ALA A 37 -13.76 10.52 -1.48
N LYS A 38 -12.46 10.21 -1.57
CA LYS A 38 -11.41 11.12 -2.03
C LYS A 38 -11.45 11.29 -3.54
N SER A 39 -11.24 12.51 -4.02
CA SER A 39 -11.02 12.77 -5.44
C SER A 39 -9.65 12.26 -5.88
N VAL A 40 -9.43 12.18 -7.19
CA VAL A 40 -8.10 11.81 -7.73
C VAL A 40 -7.02 12.77 -7.25
N LEU A 41 -7.31 14.08 -7.18
CA LEU A 41 -6.38 15.09 -6.68
C LEU A 41 -6.05 14.87 -5.21
N ASP A 42 -7.05 14.58 -4.37
CA ASP A 42 -6.81 14.29 -2.95
C ASP A 42 -5.93 13.04 -2.77
N VAL A 43 -6.11 12.02 -3.62
CA VAL A 43 -5.30 10.80 -3.60
C VAL A 43 -3.86 11.10 -3.99
N ASP A 44 -3.65 11.93 -5.01
CA ASP A 44 -2.31 12.35 -5.42
C ASP A 44 -1.61 13.16 -4.32
N GLU A 45 -2.32 14.11 -3.68
CA GLU A 45 -1.79 14.87 -2.53
C GLU A 45 -1.42 13.97 -1.34
N ILE A 46 -2.26 12.96 -1.05
CA ILE A 46 -1.95 11.94 -0.04
C ILE A 46 -0.65 11.21 -0.37
N LEU A 47 -0.50 10.77 -1.62
CA LEU A 47 0.68 10.04 -2.07
C LEU A 47 1.94 10.91 -2.04
N GLU A 48 1.87 12.17 -2.46
CA GLU A 48 3.01 13.10 -2.38
C GLU A 48 3.43 13.36 -0.93
N SER A 49 2.47 13.62 -0.02
CA SER A 49 2.76 13.75 1.41
C SER A 49 3.39 12.48 2.01
N MET A 50 2.94 11.30 1.55
CA MET A 50 3.57 10.04 1.94
C MET A 50 4.98 9.90 1.35
N LYS A 51 5.22 10.26 0.09
CA LYS A 51 6.56 10.20 -0.52
C LYS A 51 7.58 11.03 0.26
N GLU A 52 7.19 12.21 0.75
CA GLU A 52 8.05 13.08 1.55
C GLU A 52 8.47 12.43 2.87
N SER A 53 7.53 11.77 3.56
CA SER A 53 7.74 11.18 4.88
C SER A 53 8.33 9.76 4.83
N TRP A 54 8.09 8.99 3.78
CA TRP A 54 8.57 7.62 3.62
C TRP A 54 9.87 7.60 2.81
N ARG A 55 10.97 8.02 3.44
CA ARG A 55 12.31 8.06 2.83
C ARG A 55 12.84 6.64 2.59
N GLY A 56 13.50 6.39 1.46
CA GLY A 56 13.97 5.05 1.12
C GLY A 56 15.04 4.52 2.07
N ILE A 57 15.90 5.40 2.58
CA ILE A 57 16.97 5.06 3.53
C ILE A 57 16.45 4.62 4.90
N GLU A 58 15.20 4.92 5.23
CA GLU A 58 14.57 4.54 6.50
C GLU A 58 13.89 3.17 6.44
N TYR A 59 13.93 2.51 5.28
CA TYR A 59 13.29 1.22 5.10
C TYR A 59 13.86 0.19 6.09
N ASP A 60 12.99 -0.35 6.94
CA ASP A 60 13.30 -1.40 7.88
C ASP A 60 12.25 -2.51 7.77
N ARG A 61 12.71 -3.74 7.47
CA ARG A 61 11.82 -4.88 7.23
C ARG A 61 10.84 -5.16 8.38
N ARG A 62 11.14 -4.74 9.61
CA ARG A 62 10.31 -5.01 10.79
C ARG A 62 9.46 -3.80 11.21
N ARG A 63 10.00 -2.59 11.10
CA ARG A 63 9.43 -1.38 11.71
C ARG A 63 8.96 -0.33 10.71
N ARG A 64 9.37 -0.42 9.45
CA ARG A 64 9.02 0.53 8.40
C ARG A 64 9.17 -0.16 7.04
N ASN A 65 8.18 -0.95 6.67
CA ASN A 65 8.19 -1.80 5.47
C ASN A 65 6.99 -1.50 4.56
N CYS A 66 6.89 -2.21 3.44
CA CYS A 66 5.79 -2.08 2.48
C CYS A 66 4.41 -2.30 3.11
N CYS A 67 4.25 -3.27 4.03
CA CYS A 67 2.97 -3.54 4.67
C CYS A 67 2.49 -2.35 5.53
N LEU A 68 3.39 -1.73 6.28
CA LEU A 68 3.06 -0.55 7.10
C LEU A 68 2.75 0.67 6.24
N PHE A 69 3.46 0.83 5.11
CA PHE A 69 3.14 1.85 4.12
C PHE A 69 1.71 1.66 3.57
N CYS A 70 1.38 0.44 3.09
CA CYS A 70 0.06 0.13 2.55
C CYS A 70 -1.05 0.33 3.59
N LYS A 71 -0.83 -0.09 4.84
CA LYS A 71 -1.78 0.15 5.93
C LYS A 71 -2.04 1.66 6.12
N THR A 72 -0.98 2.46 6.17
CA THR A 72 -1.08 3.92 6.33
C THR A 72 -1.81 4.56 5.14
N LEU A 73 -1.57 4.07 3.92
CA LEU A 73 -2.26 4.54 2.73
C LEU A 73 -3.75 4.24 2.79
N LEU A 74 -4.15 3.01 3.16
CA LEU A 74 -5.56 2.63 3.30
C LEU A 74 -6.29 3.46 4.36
N GLU A 75 -5.63 3.74 5.50
CA GLU A 75 -6.15 4.62 6.54
C GLU A 75 -6.41 6.05 6.00
N LYS A 76 -5.47 6.62 5.23
CA LYS A 76 -5.61 7.95 4.61
C LYS A 76 -6.67 7.98 3.50
N LEU A 77 -6.84 6.88 2.77
CA LEU A 77 -7.91 6.72 1.77
C LEU A 77 -9.29 6.52 2.41
N GLY A 78 -9.36 6.16 3.71
CA GLY A 78 -10.61 5.98 4.42
C GLY A 78 -11.40 4.72 4.01
N VAL A 79 -10.72 3.70 3.49
CA VAL A 79 -11.34 2.45 2.99
C VAL A 79 -11.31 1.30 4.00
N GLY A 80 -10.98 1.60 5.27
CA GLY A 80 -10.92 0.61 6.34
C GLY A 80 -9.61 -0.20 6.38
N PRO A 81 -9.46 -1.08 7.40
CA PRO A 81 -8.26 -1.88 7.60
C PRO A 81 -8.18 -3.05 6.60
N VAL A 82 -6.98 -3.58 6.37
CA VAL A 82 -6.78 -4.83 5.61
C VAL A 82 -7.62 -5.94 6.26
N PRO A 83 -8.43 -6.70 5.47
CA PRO A 83 -9.22 -7.81 5.98
C PRO A 83 -8.35 -8.86 6.67
N ASP A 84 -8.90 -9.49 7.72
CA ASP A 84 -8.26 -10.65 8.32
C ASP A 84 -8.33 -11.84 7.36
N LEU A 85 -7.17 -12.36 6.98
CA LEU A 85 -7.05 -13.51 6.08
C LEU A 85 -7.71 -14.76 6.65
N ALA A 86 -7.69 -14.95 7.97
CA ALA A 86 -8.30 -16.11 8.61
C ALA A 86 -9.83 -16.07 8.51
N ALA A 87 -10.43 -14.89 8.56
CA ALA A 87 -11.86 -14.71 8.37
C ALA A 87 -12.29 -14.88 6.90
N TRP A 88 -11.34 -14.77 5.96
CA TRP A 88 -11.64 -14.89 4.53
C TRP A 88 -11.87 -16.35 4.11
N ASP A 89 -11.08 -17.30 4.62
CA ASP A 89 -11.28 -18.74 4.34
C ASP A 89 -12.70 -19.22 4.72
N ASP A 90 -13.33 -18.62 5.74
CA ASP A 90 -14.71 -18.90 6.14
C ASP A 90 -15.77 -18.29 5.20
N MET A 91 -15.42 -17.24 4.43
CA MET A 91 -16.34 -16.53 3.51
C MET A 91 -16.29 -17.03 2.06
N VAL A 92 -15.21 -17.72 1.65
CA VAL A 92 -15.06 -18.27 0.28
C VAL A 92 -15.35 -19.77 0.16
N ASN A 93 -15.61 -20.47 1.28
CA ASN A 93 -15.98 -21.89 1.30
C ASN A 93 -17.49 -22.14 1.57
N VAL A 94 -18.36 -21.22 1.15
CA VAL A 94 -19.83 -21.40 1.12
C VAL A 94 -20.32 -21.47 -0.32
#